data_AF-A0AA43INA9-F1
#
_entry.id   AF-A0AA43INA9-F1
#
_cell.length_a   1.000
_cell.length_b   1.000
_cell.length_c   1.000
_cell.angle_alpha   90.00
_cell.angle_beta   90.00
_cell.angle_gamma   90.00
#
_symmetry.space_group_name_H-M   'P 1'
#
loop_
_entity.id
_entity.type
_entity.pdbx_description
1 polymer ?
#
loop_
_entity_poly.entity_id
_entity_poly.type
_entity_poly.pdbx_seq_one_letter_code
_entity_poly.pdbx_strand_id
1 'polypeptide(L)'
;MLAGRLVRLIEKNSEKLARELSEKVWNSPRCSDLRKVPPDELQARTREIYQNLNNWLMDMTETEIERRYTELGARRATQGVAYSHFLWAITATRDHMTAFVQREGFSDTPMQLQGELELMHILAQFFDRALYFTAMGYEQERTRIGTNLRRRRDDHQAVHA
;
A
#
# COMPACT_ATOMS: atom_id res chain seq x y z
N MET A 1 -23.61 4.59 -0.67
CA MET A 1 -23.03 3.97 0.53
C MET A 1 -23.36 4.78 1.76
N LEU A 2 -23.67 4.11 2.86
CA LEU A 2 -23.81 4.73 4.19
C LEU A 2 -22.45 5.20 4.72
N ALA A 3 -21.36 4.59 4.24
CA ALA A 3 -19.97 4.98 4.49
C ALA A 3 -19.55 6.37 3.94
N GLY A 4 -20.34 7.01 3.07
CA GLY A 4 -19.90 8.22 2.35
C GLY A 4 -19.51 9.41 3.25
N ARG A 5 -20.07 9.51 4.47
CA ARG A 5 -19.66 10.51 5.47
C ARG A 5 -18.22 10.27 5.93
N LEU A 6 -17.86 9.02 6.22
CA LEU A 6 -16.56 8.64 6.76
C LEU A 6 -15.45 8.77 5.70
N VAL A 7 -15.75 8.41 4.44
CA VAL A 7 -14.84 8.63 3.32
C VAL A 7 -14.47 10.11 3.19
N ARG A 8 -15.47 11.01 3.18
CA ARG A 8 -15.23 12.47 3.15
C ARG A 8 -14.44 12.96 4.37
N LEU A 9 -14.65 12.36 5.53
CA LEU A 9 -13.93 12.71 6.73
C LEU A 9 -12.45 12.33 6.64
N ILE A 10 -12.14 11.16 6.07
CA ILE A 10 -10.76 10.73 5.80
C ILE A 10 -10.09 11.69 4.80
N GLU A 11 -10.76 11.99 3.69
CA GLU A 11 -10.22 12.88 2.65
C GLU A 11 -9.93 14.28 3.20
N LYS A 12 -10.84 14.83 4.02
CA LYS A 12 -10.66 16.11 4.72
C LYS A 12 -9.46 16.10 5.68
N ASN A 13 -9.14 14.95 6.28
CA ASN A 13 -8.02 14.78 7.20
C ASN A 13 -6.77 14.21 6.53
N SER A 14 -6.75 14.07 5.20
CA SER A 14 -5.71 13.35 4.44
C SER A 14 -4.28 13.80 4.75
N GLU A 15 -4.01 15.11 4.85
CA GLU A 15 -2.66 15.61 5.14
C GLU A 15 -2.22 15.29 6.59
N LYS A 16 -3.15 15.31 7.55
CA LYS A 16 -2.86 14.90 8.92
C LYS A 16 -2.58 13.40 8.96
N LEU A 17 -3.42 12.59 8.31
CA LEU A 17 -3.29 11.14 8.27
C LEU A 17 -2.00 10.70 7.57
N ALA A 18 -1.65 11.36 6.46
CA ALA A 18 -0.42 11.11 5.73
C ALA A 18 0.81 11.38 6.61
N ARG A 19 0.83 12.49 7.38
CA ARG A 19 1.93 12.79 8.30
C ARG A 19 2.03 11.77 9.44
N GLU A 20 0.93 11.44 10.10
CA GLU A 20 0.90 10.45 11.18
C GLU A 20 1.36 9.06 10.70
N LEU A 21 0.86 8.61 9.54
CA LEU A 21 1.32 7.37 8.93
C LEU A 21 2.81 7.43 8.62
N SER A 22 3.29 8.60 8.19
CA SER A 22 4.69 8.77 7.86
C SER A 22 5.58 8.62 9.09
N GLU A 23 5.24 9.27 10.18
CA GLU A 23 5.96 9.10 11.44
C GLU A 23 5.94 7.64 11.91
N LYS A 24 4.80 6.95 11.78
CA LYS A 24 4.65 5.55 12.20
C LYS A 24 5.50 4.59 11.36
N VAL A 25 5.51 4.76 10.04
CA VAL A 25 6.23 3.87 9.13
C VAL A 25 7.74 4.17 9.15
N TRP A 26 8.17 5.43 9.18
CA TRP A 26 9.59 5.80 9.09
C TRP A 26 10.35 5.44 10.38
N ASN A 27 9.68 5.47 11.54
CA ASN A 27 10.27 5.13 12.83
C ASN A 27 10.18 3.62 13.16
N SER A 28 9.56 2.81 12.31
CA SER A 28 9.41 1.37 12.54
C SER A 28 10.64 0.59 12.05
N PRO A 29 11.31 -0.22 12.91
CA PRO A 29 12.36 -1.13 12.46
C PRO A 29 11.90 -2.09 11.36
N ARG A 30 10.60 -2.46 11.39
CA ARG A 30 9.95 -3.33 10.40
C ARG A 30 9.78 -2.65 9.04
N CYS A 31 10.05 -1.35 8.92
CA CYS A 31 10.00 -0.59 7.68
C CYS A 31 11.34 0.02 7.29
N SER A 32 12.42 -0.34 7.98
CA SER A 32 13.75 0.26 7.77
C SER A 32 14.29 0.16 6.34
N ASP A 33 13.92 -0.89 5.58
CA ASP A 33 14.29 -1.04 4.17
C ASP A 33 13.61 -0.05 3.23
N LEU A 34 12.54 0.64 3.66
CA LEU A 34 11.92 1.70 2.85
C LEU A 34 12.84 2.91 2.65
N ARG A 35 13.93 3.05 3.43
CA ARG A 35 14.98 4.05 3.18
C ARG A 35 15.65 3.94 1.80
N LYS A 36 15.48 2.79 1.12
CA LYS A 36 15.95 2.55 -0.25
C LYS A 36 15.06 3.22 -1.31
N VAL A 37 13.87 3.69 -0.92
CA VAL A 37 12.90 4.37 -1.78
C VAL A 37 13.12 5.88 -1.68
N PRO A 38 13.03 6.63 -2.79
CA PRO A 38 13.08 8.09 -2.76
C PRO A 38 12.05 8.69 -1.77
N PRO A 39 12.44 9.64 -0.89
CA PRO A 39 11.54 10.19 0.13
C PRO A 39 10.30 10.88 -0.44
N ASP A 40 10.46 11.58 -1.57
CA ASP A 40 9.39 12.21 -2.33
C ASP A 40 8.38 11.18 -2.86
N GLU A 41 8.87 10.03 -3.34
CA GLU A 41 8.01 8.93 -3.77
C GLU A 41 7.20 8.36 -2.61
N LEU A 42 7.83 8.10 -1.46
CA LEU A 42 7.12 7.60 -0.27
C LEU A 42 6.05 8.59 0.20
N GLN A 43 6.40 9.87 0.30
CA GLN A 43 5.46 10.91 0.72
C GLN A 43 4.30 11.06 -0.26
N ALA A 44 4.57 11.04 -1.56
CA ALA A 44 3.54 11.10 -2.60
C ALA A 44 2.58 9.91 -2.48
N ARG A 45 3.09 8.69 -2.27
CA ARG A 45 2.26 7.48 -2.09
C ARG A 45 1.42 7.53 -0.83
N THR A 46 2.00 7.98 0.27
CA THR A 46 1.29 8.14 1.54
C THR A 46 0.18 9.20 1.44
N ARG A 47 0.37 10.29 0.70
CA ARG A 47 -0.71 11.27 0.48
C ARG A 47 -1.80 10.74 -0.45
N GLU A 48 -1.40 10.13 -1.55
CA GLU A 48 -2.29 9.67 -2.61
C GLU A 48 -3.33 8.66 -2.12
N ILE A 49 -2.98 7.79 -1.17
CA ILE A 49 -3.91 6.79 -0.65
C ILE A 49 -5.06 7.41 0.16
N TYR A 50 -4.83 8.53 0.85
CA TYR A 50 -5.89 9.23 1.61
C TYR A 50 -6.64 10.25 0.75
N GLN A 51 -5.97 10.94 -0.18
CA GLN A 51 -6.58 11.98 -1.02
C GLN A 51 -7.57 11.43 -2.05
N ASN A 52 -7.29 10.25 -2.58
CA ASN A 52 -8.12 9.62 -3.62
C ASN A 52 -8.93 8.45 -3.07
N LEU A 53 -9.17 8.41 -1.75
CA LEU A 53 -9.76 7.23 -1.10
C LEU A 53 -11.13 6.88 -1.68
N ASN A 54 -11.98 7.87 -2.00
CA ASN A 54 -13.24 7.58 -2.67
C ASN A 54 -13.02 6.84 -4.00
N ASN A 55 -12.11 7.33 -4.85
CA ASN A 55 -11.80 6.71 -6.13
C ASN A 55 -11.21 5.29 -5.95
N TRP A 56 -10.34 5.09 -4.95
CA TRP A 56 -9.76 3.79 -4.65
C TRP A 56 -10.78 2.75 -4.21
N LEU A 57 -11.77 3.16 -3.40
CA LEU A 57 -12.75 2.23 -2.84
C LEU A 57 -13.96 2.02 -3.74
N MET A 58 -14.30 3.00 -4.58
CA MET A 58 -15.56 3.01 -5.33
C MET A 58 -15.42 2.90 -6.83
N ASP A 59 -14.40 3.54 -7.38
CA ASP A 59 -14.31 3.76 -8.83
C ASP A 59 -13.26 2.85 -9.47
N MET A 60 -12.28 2.38 -8.69
CA MET A 60 -11.27 1.44 -9.17
C MET A 60 -11.83 0.04 -9.40
N THR A 61 -11.70 -0.40 -10.64
CA THR A 61 -11.94 -1.79 -11.03
C THR A 61 -10.84 -2.72 -10.50
N GLU A 62 -11.16 -4.01 -10.39
CA GLU A 62 -10.18 -5.02 -9.96
C GLU A 62 -8.94 -5.06 -10.88
N THR A 63 -9.11 -4.88 -12.19
CA THR A 63 -8.01 -4.82 -13.17
C THR A 63 -7.11 -3.59 -12.95
N GLU A 64 -7.67 -2.45 -12.53
CA GLU A 64 -6.87 -1.27 -12.20
C GLU A 64 -6.08 -1.46 -10.92
N ILE A 65 -6.69 -2.08 -9.90
CA ILE A 65 -6.01 -2.46 -8.66
C ILE A 65 -4.87 -3.43 -8.98
N GLU A 66 -5.15 -4.47 -9.77
CA GLU A 66 -4.17 -5.47 -10.22
C GLU A 66 -2.96 -4.80 -10.87
N ARG A 67 -3.19 -4.06 -11.95
CA ARG A 67 -2.11 -3.41 -12.70
C ARG A 67 -1.27 -2.53 -11.78
N ARG A 68 -1.93 -1.68 -11.01
CA ARG A 68 -1.27 -0.68 -10.18
C ARG A 68 -0.44 -1.27 -9.04
N TYR A 69 -0.98 -2.27 -8.33
CA TYR A 69 -0.27 -2.88 -7.21
C TYR A 69 0.78 -3.89 -7.67
N THR A 70 0.59 -4.55 -8.81
CA THR A 70 1.63 -5.36 -9.46
C THR A 70 2.83 -4.48 -9.84
N GLU A 71 2.60 -3.34 -10.51
CA GLU A 71 3.65 -2.37 -10.84
C GLU A 71 4.37 -1.85 -9.58
N LEU A 72 3.64 -1.58 -8.50
CA LEU A 72 4.21 -1.12 -7.25
C LEU A 72 5.09 -2.19 -6.58
N GLY A 73 4.64 -3.45 -6.56
CA GLY A 73 5.42 -4.58 -6.06
C GLY A 73 6.72 -4.76 -6.84
N ALA A 74 6.65 -4.74 -8.16
CA ALA A 74 7.83 -4.82 -9.03
C ALA A 74 8.79 -3.66 -8.73
N ARG A 75 8.30 -2.42 -8.68
CA ARG A 75 9.14 -1.24 -8.39
C ARG A 75 9.89 -1.38 -7.05
N ARG A 76 9.23 -1.88 -6.00
CA ARG A 76 9.86 -2.11 -4.68
C ARG A 76 10.92 -3.20 -4.73
N ALA A 77 10.70 -4.26 -5.52
CA ALA A 77 11.70 -5.29 -5.76
C ALA A 77 12.93 -4.72 -6.50
N THR A 78 12.73 -3.90 -7.54
CA THR A 78 13.81 -3.22 -8.27
C THR A 78 14.62 -2.29 -7.36
N GLN A 79 13.96 -1.60 -6.42
CA GLN A 79 14.61 -0.76 -5.41
C GLN A 79 15.31 -1.57 -4.30
N GLY A 80 15.21 -2.90 -4.31
CA GLY A 80 15.86 -3.78 -3.36
C GLY A 80 15.27 -3.74 -1.94
N VAL A 81 14.03 -3.25 -1.79
CA VAL A 81 13.29 -3.26 -0.52
C VAL A 81 12.89 -4.70 -0.21
N ALA A 82 13.17 -5.22 0.98
CA ALA A 82 12.66 -6.54 1.38
C ALA A 82 11.12 -6.56 1.43
N TYR A 83 10.52 -7.62 0.86
CA TYR A 83 9.06 -7.75 0.79
C TYR A 83 8.39 -7.63 2.16
N SER A 84 8.94 -8.26 3.20
CA SER A 84 8.40 -8.20 4.57
C SER A 84 8.29 -6.76 5.10
N HIS A 85 9.23 -5.89 4.74
CA HIS A 85 9.19 -4.48 5.17
C HIS A 85 8.13 -3.70 4.41
N PHE A 86 7.95 -4.00 3.12
CA PHE A 86 6.92 -3.37 2.33
C PHE A 86 5.51 -3.84 2.72
N LEU A 87 5.35 -5.15 2.95
CA LEU A 87 4.14 -5.77 3.51
C LEU A 87 3.72 -5.09 4.82
N TRP A 88 4.68 -4.86 5.73
CA TRP A 88 4.41 -4.18 6.99
C TRP A 88 3.93 -2.75 6.77
N ALA A 89 4.46 -2.02 5.80
CA ALA A 89 4.04 -0.66 5.50
C ALA A 89 2.59 -0.59 4.98
N ILE A 90 2.19 -1.52 4.09
CA ILE A 90 0.81 -1.62 3.61
C ILE A 90 -0.13 -1.97 4.78
N THR A 91 0.27 -2.93 5.61
CA THR A 91 -0.49 -3.34 6.80
C THR A 91 -0.65 -2.18 7.79
N ALA A 92 0.42 -1.44 8.07
CA ALA A 92 0.39 -0.28 8.96
C ALA A 92 -0.51 0.85 8.42
N THR A 93 -0.61 0.98 7.10
CA THR A 93 -1.49 1.94 6.42
C THR A 93 -2.96 1.55 6.62
N ARG A 94 -3.30 0.27 6.38
CA ARG A 94 -4.63 -0.28 6.67
C ARG A 94 -5.01 -0.04 8.13
N ASP A 95 -4.15 -0.44 9.06
CA ASP A 95 -4.44 -0.35 10.49
C ASP A 95 -4.62 1.11 10.94
N HIS A 96 -3.85 2.05 10.37
CA HIS A 96 -4.01 3.47 10.64
C HIS A 96 -5.34 4.02 10.11
N MET A 97 -5.75 3.64 8.90
CA MET A 97 -7.07 3.98 8.36
C MET A 97 -8.21 3.40 9.21
N THR A 98 -8.14 2.12 9.56
CA THR A 98 -9.15 1.46 10.40
C THR A 98 -9.25 2.12 11.77
N ALA A 99 -8.12 2.43 12.41
CA ALA A 99 -8.11 3.13 13.70
C ALA A 99 -8.72 4.54 13.61
N PHE A 100 -8.50 5.25 12.49
CA PHE A 100 -9.15 6.53 12.26
C PHE A 100 -10.68 6.38 12.14
N VAL A 101 -11.14 5.42 11.34
CA VAL A 101 -12.57 5.13 11.15
C VAL A 101 -13.24 4.80 12.47
N GLN A 102 -12.63 3.93 13.29
CA GLN A 102 -13.18 3.55 14.59
C GLN A 102 -13.22 4.71 15.59
N ARG A 103 -12.21 5.59 15.58
CA ARG A 103 -12.15 6.73 16.49
C ARG A 103 -13.13 7.84 16.12
N GLU A 104 -13.24 8.17 14.84
CA GLU A 104 -14.11 9.25 14.37
C GLU A 104 -15.53 8.77 14.02
N GLY A 105 -15.71 7.45 13.96
CA GLY A 105 -16.95 6.76 13.62
C GLY A 105 -17.99 6.73 14.74
N PHE A 106 -17.94 7.66 15.71
CA PHE A 106 -18.95 7.76 16.77
C PHE A 106 -20.36 7.53 16.18
N SER A 107 -20.94 6.41 16.60
CA SER A 107 -22.16 5.86 16.04
C SER A 107 -23.26 6.04 17.09
N ASP A 108 -23.95 7.17 17.00
CA ASP A 108 -25.09 7.47 17.86
C ASP A 108 -26.39 6.85 17.33
N THR A 109 -26.33 6.25 16.13
CA THR A 109 -27.47 5.65 15.45
C THR A 109 -27.10 4.32 14.76
N PRO A 110 -28.04 3.35 14.65
CA PRO A 110 -27.79 2.09 13.93
C PRO A 110 -27.34 2.28 12.47
N MET A 111 -27.81 3.36 11.81
CA MET A 111 -27.44 3.68 10.44
C MET A 111 -25.98 4.12 10.31
N GLN A 112 -25.45 4.87 11.30
CA GLN A 112 -24.04 5.25 11.34
C GLN A 112 -23.14 4.03 11.59
N LEU A 113 -23.54 3.14 12.50
CA LEU A 113 -22.84 1.89 12.76
C LEU A 113 -22.76 1.03 11.50
N GLN A 114 -23.86 0.91 10.76
CA GLN A 114 -23.87 0.18 9.49
C GLN A 114 -22.90 0.79 8.47
N GLY A 115 -22.81 2.11 8.38
CA GLY A 115 -21.85 2.79 7.51
C GLY A 115 -20.38 2.58 7.92
N GLU A 116 -20.10 2.45 9.22
CA GLU A 116 -18.77 2.09 9.72
C GLU A 116 -18.39 0.66 9.34
N LEU A 117 -19.29 -0.30 9.55
CA LEU A 117 -19.09 -1.70 9.17
C LEU A 117 -18.91 -1.86 7.66
N GLU A 118 -19.73 -1.16 6.86
CA GLU A 118 -19.60 -1.11 5.40
C GLU A 118 -18.21 -0.63 4.99
N LEU A 119 -17.73 0.48 5.57
CA LEU A 119 -16.41 1.03 5.25
C LEU A 119 -15.28 0.07 5.67
N MET A 120 -15.36 -0.51 6.88
CA MET A 120 -14.36 -1.47 7.35
C MET A 120 -14.26 -2.69 6.43
N HIS A 121 -15.40 -3.19 5.94
CA HIS A 121 -15.44 -4.31 5.00
C HIS A 121 -14.78 -3.95 3.66
N ILE A 122 -15.14 -2.80 3.08
CA ILE A 122 -14.58 -2.36 1.78
C ILE A 122 -13.08 -2.09 1.90
N LEU A 123 -12.62 -1.45 2.99
CA LEU A 123 -11.20 -1.25 3.26
C LEU A 123 -10.45 -2.59 3.34
N ALA A 124 -10.98 -3.58 4.06
CA ALA A 124 -10.36 -4.89 4.17
C ALA A 124 -10.18 -5.54 2.78
N GLN A 125 -11.25 -5.60 1.98
CA GLN A 125 -11.20 -6.16 0.62
C GLN A 125 -10.19 -5.46 -0.27
N PHE A 126 -10.14 -4.13 -0.19
CA PHE A 126 -9.18 -3.33 -0.95
C PHE A 126 -7.73 -3.68 -0.58
N PHE A 127 -7.41 -3.67 0.72
CA PHE A 127 -6.05 -3.95 1.17
C PHE A 127 -5.63 -5.40 0.92
N ASP A 128 -6.55 -6.36 0.98
CA ASP A 128 -6.25 -7.77 0.66
C ASP A 128 -5.86 -7.93 -0.82
N ARG A 129 -6.61 -7.30 -1.73
CA ARG A 129 -6.26 -7.27 -3.16
C ARG A 129 -4.94 -6.56 -3.41
N ALA A 130 -4.75 -5.39 -2.80
CA ALA A 130 -3.52 -4.62 -2.90
C ALA A 130 -2.30 -5.44 -2.48
N LEU A 131 -2.41 -6.18 -1.36
CA LEU A 131 -1.36 -7.07 -0.87
C LEU A 131 -1.08 -8.23 -1.83
N TYR A 132 -2.12 -8.88 -2.32
CA TYR A 132 -2.00 -9.99 -3.26
C TYR A 132 -1.27 -9.58 -4.54
N PHE A 133 -1.74 -8.53 -5.21
CA PHE A 133 -1.12 -8.07 -6.46
C PHE A 133 0.28 -7.48 -6.25
N THR A 134 0.52 -6.85 -5.11
CA THR A 134 1.87 -6.42 -4.71
C THR A 134 2.81 -7.61 -4.56
N ALA A 135 2.36 -8.70 -3.95
CA ALA A 135 3.16 -9.94 -3.82
C ALA A 135 3.52 -10.48 -5.20
N MET A 136 2.53 -10.64 -6.07
CA MET A 136 2.68 -11.13 -7.45
C MET A 136 3.74 -10.34 -8.21
N GLY A 137 3.61 -9.00 -8.26
CA GLY A 137 4.56 -8.14 -8.98
C GLY A 137 5.96 -8.16 -8.38
N TYR A 138 6.06 -8.23 -7.05
CA TYR A 138 7.34 -8.32 -6.36
C TYR A 138 8.06 -9.65 -6.68
N GLU A 139 7.36 -10.78 -6.60
CA GLU A 139 7.92 -12.11 -6.89
C GLU A 139 8.35 -12.27 -8.35
N GLN A 140 7.53 -11.79 -9.28
CA GLN A 140 7.85 -11.79 -10.71
C GLN A 140 9.13 -11.00 -10.98
N GLU A 141 9.24 -9.80 -10.44
CA GLU A 141 10.41 -8.94 -10.63
C GLU A 141 11.66 -9.51 -9.96
N ARG A 142 11.53 -10.10 -8.75
CA ARG A 142 12.65 -10.80 -8.08
C ARG A 142 13.18 -11.96 -8.91
N THR A 143 12.28 -12.74 -9.52
CA THR A 143 12.64 -13.85 -10.40
C THR A 143 13.37 -13.34 -11.65
N ARG A 144 12.87 -12.25 -12.25
CA ARG A 144 13.48 -11.60 -13.41
C ARG A 144 14.89 -11.10 -13.10
N ILE A 145 15.07 -10.38 -11.99
CA ILE A 145 16.39 -9.90 -11.52
C ILE A 145 17.34 -11.06 -11.30
N GLY A 146 16.90 -12.12 -10.61
CA GLY A 146 17.72 -13.31 -10.36
C GLY A 146 18.18 -14.00 -11.65
N THR A 147 17.30 -14.08 -12.65
CA THR A 147 17.60 -14.68 -13.96
C THR A 147 18.64 -13.86 -14.73
N ASN A 148 18.50 -12.54 -14.74
CA ASN A 148 19.45 -11.64 -15.40
C ASN A 148 20.85 -11.69 -14.78
N LEU A 149 20.94 -11.81 -13.45
CA LEU A 149 22.20 -11.95 -12.74
C LEU A 149 22.92 -13.27 -13.08
N ARG A 150 22.18 -14.37 -13.23
CA ARG A 150 22.74 -15.66 -13.65
C ARG A 150 23.32 -15.57 -15.06
N ARG A 151 22.54 -15.07 -16.03
CA ARG A 151 23.01 -14.89 -17.43
C ARG A 151 24.30 -14.07 -17.52
N ARG A 152 24.36 -12.92 -16.84
CA ARG A 152 25.56 -12.06 -16.83
C ARG A 152 26.80 -12.76 -16.26
N ARG A 153 26.61 -13.62 -15.25
CA ARG A 153 27.71 -14.39 -14.66
C ARG A 153 28.22 -15.45 -15.64
N ASP A 154 27.32 -16.13 -16.31
CA ASP A 154 27.66 -17.18 -17.27
C ASP A 154 28.38 -16.58 -18.50
N ASP A 155 27.93 -15.42 -18.99
CA ASP A 155 28.60 -14.66 -20.07
C ASP A 155 30.02 -14.23 -19.67
N HIS A 156 30.21 -13.73 -18.45
CA HIS A 156 31.53 -13.34 -17.95
C HIS A 156 32.48 -14.54 -17.79
N GLN A 157 31.97 -15.72 -17.43
CA GLN A 157 32.80 -16.93 -17.34
C GLN A 157 33.20 -17.44 -18.73
N ALA A 158 32.36 -17.31 -19.74
CA ALA A 158 32.64 -17.72 -21.12
C ALA A 158 33.70 -16.85 -21.83
N VAL A 159 33.84 -15.57 -21.44
CA VAL A 159 34.85 -14.65 -22.02
C VAL A 159 36.26 -14.90 -21.46
N HIS A 160 36.38 -15.54 -20.29
CA HIS A 160 37.65 -15.79 -19.61
C HIS A 160 38.06 -17.27 -19.58
N ALA A 161 37.32 -18.14 -20.27
CA ALA A 161 37.65 -19.55 -20.50
C ALA A 161 38.24 -19.73 -21.90
#